data_AF-A0A2V8F5V0-F1
#
_entry.id   AF-A0A2V8F5V0-F1
#
_cell.length_a   1.000
_cell.length_b   1.000
_cell.length_c   1.000
_cell.angle_alpha   90.00
_cell.angle_beta   90.00
_cell.angle_gamma   90.00
#
_symmetry.space_group_name_H-M   'P 1'
#
loop_
_entity.id
_entity.type
_entity.pdbx_description
1 polymer ?
#
loop_
_entity_poly.entity_id
_entity_poly.type
_entity_poly.pdbx_seq_one_letter_code
_entity_poly.pdbx_strand_id
1 'polypeptide(L)'
;MRRNGLPRSDQATLTEHWMLHGDVLTVAAITTDPVYLTEPFIRTTDYELDVHQWVPPYPCQVVEEVDRKPGIVPHSLPGTSDATSEFAARCGLPVEATRGGAETMYPDFRDKIGFITSKCIAAQR
;
A
#
# COMPACT_ATOMS: atom_id res chain seq x y z
N MET A 1 1.45 -2.93 4.32
CA MET A 1 0.45 -3.33 3.31
C MET A 1 -0.59 -4.19 3.97
N ARG A 2 -1.87 -3.80 3.92
CA ARG A 2 -2.95 -4.71 4.28
C ARG A 2 -3.80 -5.07 3.05
N ARG A 3 -4.27 -6.30 3.12
CA ARG A 3 -5.14 -7.10 2.23
C ARG A 3 -4.58 -7.57 0.89
N ASN A 4 -4.03 -6.71 0.01
CA ASN A 4 -3.67 -7.15 -1.36
C ASN A 4 -2.19 -6.97 -1.75
N GLY A 5 -1.33 -6.51 -0.84
CA GLY A 5 0.09 -6.29 -1.16
C GLY A 5 0.31 -5.21 -2.23
N LEU A 6 1.55 -5.05 -2.69
CA LEU A 6 1.83 -4.40 -3.97
C LEU A 6 1.55 -5.43 -5.08
N PRO A 7 1.06 -5.00 -6.24
CA PRO A 7 1.02 -5.87 -7.41
C PRO A 7 2.44 -6.39 -7.70
N ARG A 8 2.51 -7.66 -8.11
CA ARG A 8 3.76 -8.36 -8.40
C ARG A 8 3.65 -9.01 -9.77
N SER A 9 4.64 -8.80 -10.63
CA SER A 9 4.76 -9.48 -11.91
C SER A 9 5.50 -10.81 -11.77
N ASP A 10 5.51 -11.58 -12.85
CA ASP A 10 6.33 -12.78 -13.02
C ASP A 10 7.84 -12.46 -13.15
N GLN A 11 8.20 -11.20 -13.36
CA GLN A 11 9.58 -10.71 -13.44
C GLN A 11 10.12 -10.20 -12.10
N ALA A 12 9.31 -10.26 -11.04
CA ALA A 12 9.71 -9.78 -9.72
C ALA A 12 10.75 -10.69 -9.07
N THR A 13 11.82 -10.10 -8.53
CA THR A 13 12.81 -10.77 -7.70
C THR A 13 12.70 -10.30 -6.25
N LEU A 14 12.70 -11.23 -5.30
CA LEU A 14 12.72 -10.96 -3.86
C LEU A 14 14.06 -11.43 -3.28
N THR A 15 14.75 -10.54 -2.59
CA THR A 15 15.94 -10.86 -1.80
C THR A 15 15.65 -10.56 -0.34
N GLU A 16 15.90 -11.53 0.54
CA GLU A 16 15.66 -11.38 1.97
C GLU A 16 16.97 -11.51 2.75
N HIS A 17 17.18 -10.59 3.69
CA HIS A 17 18.26 -10.65 4.67
C HIS A 17 17.66 -10.91 6.05
N TRP A 18 18.02 -12.05 6.63
CA TRP A 18 17.54 -12.51 7.92
C TRP A 18 18.63 -12.25 8.96
N MET A 19 18.33 -11.37 9.92
CA MET A 19 19.28 -10.89 10.92
C MET A 19 18.74 -11.23 12.30
N LEU A 20 19.34 -12.23 12.95
CA LEU A 20 18.98 -12.63 14.32
C LEU A 20 19.93 -11.97 15.32
N HIS A 21 19.38 -11.29 16.32
CA HIS A 21 20.12 -10.68 17.41
C HIS A 21 19.46 -11.00 18.76
N GLY A 22 19.95 -12.03 19.44
CA GLY A 22 19.30 -12.55 20.65
C GLY A 22 17.88 -13.04 20.31
N ASP A 23 16.89 -12.46 20.99
CA ASP A 23 15.47 -12.79 20.84
C ASP A 23 14.75 -11.95 19.76
N VAL A 24 15.48 -11.07 19.04
CA VAL A 24 14.92 -10.23 17.97
C VAL A 24 15.38 -10.72 16.60
N LEU A 25 14.44 -10.96 15.71
CA LEU A 25 14.67 -11.26 14.30
C LEU A 25 14.23 -10.08 13.43
N THR A 26 15.18 -9.46 12.75
CA THR A 26 14.90 -8.48 11.70
C THR A 26 14.95 -9.16 10.33
N VAL A 27 13.87 -9.07 9.56
CA VAL A 27 13.83 -9.54 8.16
C VAL A 27 13.74 -8.32 7.25
N ALA A 28 14.80 -8.07 6.49
CA ALA A 28 14.80 -7.06 5.43
C ALA A 28 14.45 -7.73 4.09
N ALA A 29 13.30 -7.39 3.53
CA ALA A 29 12.83 -7.85 2.24
C ALA A 29 13.00 -6.75 1.19
N ILE A 30 13.75 -7.06 0.13
CA ILE A 30 14.01 -6.17 -1.01
C ILE A 30 13.33 -6.78 -2.24
N THR A 31 12.32 -6.10 -2.77
CA THR A 31 11.58 -6.54 -3.96
C THR A 31 11.94 -5.64 -5.14
N THR A 32 12.44 -6.24 -6.22
CA THR A 32 12.70 -5.55 -7.48
C THR A 32 11.74 -6.10 -8.53
N ASP A 33 10.91 -5.24 -9.12
CA ASP A 33 9.93 -5.62 -10.14
C ASP A 33 9.84 -4.53 -11.21
N PRO A 34 10.39 -4.75 -12.42
CA PRO A 34 10.46 -3.72 -13.46
C PRO A 34 9.09 -3.34 -14.04
N VAL A 35 8.04 -4.14 -13.82
CA VAL A 35 6.70 -3.89 -14.37
C VAL A 35 5.91 -2.92 -13.48
N TYR A 36 6.00 -3.10 -12.16
CA TYR A 36 5.18 -2.35 -11.21
C TYR A 36 5.97 -1.35 -10.37
N LEU A 37 7.29 -1.51 -10.25
CA LEU A 37 8.13 -0.68 -9.40
C LEU A 37 9.17 0.08 -10.23
N THR A 38 9.28 1.37 -9.97
CA THR A 38 10.30 2.23 -10.58
C THR A 38 11.66 2.10 -9.91
N GLU A 39 11.69 1.64 -8.65
CA GLU A 39 12.88 1.36 -7.85
C GLU A 39 12.62 0.17 -6.90
N PRO A 40 13.67 -0.47 -6.36
CA PRO A 40 13.50 -1.56 -5.40
C PRO A 40 12.70 -1.14 -4.17
N PHE A 41 11.67 -1.92 -3.84
CA PHE A 41 10.86 -1.72 -2.63
C PHE A 41 11.49 -2.48 -1.46
N ILE A 42 11.97 -1.74 -0.46
CA ILE A 42 12.61 -2.29 0.73
C ILE A 42 11.64 -2.20 1.92
N ARG A 43 11.44 -3.32 2.62
CA ARG A 43 10.69 -3.37 3.87
C ARG A 43 11.42 -4.19 4.91
N THR A 44 11.63 -3.61 6.08
CA THR A 44 12.08 -4.32 7.26
C THR A 44 10.89 -4.68 8.15
N THR A 45 10.89 -5.91 8.65
CA THR A 45 9.95 -6.36 9.67
C THR A 45 10.75 -6.93 10.84
N ASP A 46 10.49 -6.42 12.03
CA ASP A 46 11.08 -6.93 13.27
C ASP A 46 10.10 -7.87 13.97
N TYR A 47 10.63 -8.99 14.45
CA TYR A 47 9.93 -9.98 15.25
C TYR A 47 10.65 -10.15 16.58
N GLU A 48 9.90 -10.33 17.66
CA GLU A 48 10.40 -10.69 18.97
C GLU A 48 9.98 -12.13 19.29
N LEU A 49 10.88 -12.92 19.87
CA LEU A 49 10.60 -14.29 20.26
C LEU A 49 9.57 -14.33 21.39
N ASP A 50 8.39 -14.85 21.10
CA ASP A 50 7.38 -15.20 22.10
C ASP A 50 7.27 -16.73 22.23
N VAL A 51 7.78 -17.27 23.33
CA VAL A 51 7.71 -18.71 23.66
C VAL A 51 6.30 -19.17 24.05
N HIS A 52 5.38 -18.24 24.36
CA HIS A 52 4.00 -18.55 24.71
C HIS A 52 3.11 -18.76 23.48
N GLN A 53 3.56 -18.31 22.30
CA GLN A 53 2.86 -18.45 21.02
C GLN A 53 1.40 -17.98 21.05
N TRP A 54 1.10 -16.90 21.80
CA TRP A 54 -0.27 -16.45 21.94
C TRP A 54 -0.71 -15.67 20.69
N VAL A 55 -1.49 -16.33 19.83
CA VAL A 55 -2.14 -15.67 18.69
C VAL A 55 -3.51 -15.16 19.15
N PRO A 56 -3.74 -13.83 19.21
CA PRO A 56 -5.05 -13.32 19.59
C PRO A 56 -6.11 -13.78 18.58
N PRO A 57 -7.33 -14.09 19.02
CA PRO A 57 -8.41 -14.49 18.12
C PRO A 57 -8.63 -13.41 17.07
N TYR A 58 -8.66 -13.82 15.80
CA TYR A 58 -8.90 -12.89 14.70
C TYR A 58 -10.30 -12.28 14.86
N PRO A 59 -10.46 -10.94 14.88
CA PRO A 59 -11.77 -10.34 14.97
C PRO A 59 -12.52 -10.58 13.67
N CYS A 60 -13.29 -11.66 13.62
CA CYS A 60 -14.28 -11.88 12.57
C CYS A 60 -15.40 -10.86 12.78
N GLN A 61 -15.31 -9.72 12.09
CA GLN A 61 -16.44 -8.82 11.97
C GLN A 61 -17.39 -9.38 10.92
N VAL A 62 -18.67 -9.48 11.28
CA VAL A 62 -19.72 -9.68 10.27
C VAL A 62 -19.71 -8.43 9.42
N VAL A 63 -19.28 -8.56 8.16
CA VAL A 63 -19.44 -7.53 7.16
C VAL A 63 -20.81 -7.75 6.52
N GLU A 64 -21.64 -6.73 6.57
CA GLU A 64 -22.90 -6.73 5.82
C GLU A 64 -22.56 -6.52 4.36
N GLU A 65 -22.80 -7.54 3.53
CA GLU A 65 -22.76 -7.35 2.09
C GLU A 65 -23.95 -6.48 1.69
N VAL A 66 -23.67 -5.37 1.00
CA VAL A 66 -24.71 -4.50 0.45
C VAL A 66 -25.65 -5.35 -0.41
N ASP A 67 -26.96 -5.32 -0.12
CA ASP A 67 -27.98 -6.07 -0.87
C ASP A 67 -27.91 -5.72 -2.37
N ARG A 68 -27.76 -6.74 -3.20
CA ARG A 68 -27.61 -6.62 -4.66
C ARG A 68 -28.31 -7.77 -5.35
N LYS A 69 -28.89 -7.47 -6.52
CA LYS A 69 -29.50 -8.51 -7.36
C LYS A 69 -28.47 -9.59 -7.74
N PRO A 70 -28.86 -10.88 -7.75
CA PRO A 70 -27.99 -11.95 -8.21
C PRO A 70 -27.41 -11.66 -9.60
N GLY A 71 -26.11 -11.91 -9.78
CA GLY A 71 -25.40 -11.71 -11.05
C GLY A 71 -24.83 -10.31 -11.28
N ILE A 72 -25.06 -9.35 -10.38
CA ILE A 72 -24.46 -8.01 -10.48
C ILE A 72 -23.17 -7.94 -9.66
N VAL A 73 -22.03 -7.91 -10.36
CA VAL A 73 -20.72 -7.63 -9.78
C VAL A 73 -20.32 -6.20 -10.14
N PRO A 74 -20.21 -5.28 -9.16
CA PRO A 74 -19.72 -3.93 -9.42
C PRO A 74 -18.34 -3.99 -10.07
N HIS A 75 -18.22 -3.41 -11.27
CA HIS A 75 -16.96 -3.29 -11.98
C HIS A 75 -16.96 -1.98 -12.76
N SER A 76 -15.76 -1.49 -13.06
CA SER A 76 -15.55 -0.44 -14.05
C SER A 76 -15.02 -1.09 -15.32
N LEU A 77 -15.45 -0.59 -16.49
CA LEU A 77 -14.83 -0.98 -17.74
C LEU A 77 -13.41 -0.38 -17.81
N PRO A 78 -12.47 -0.99 -18.56
CA PRO A 78 -11.15 -0.42 -18.77
C PRO A 78 -11.25 1.03 -19.26
N GLY A 79 -10.60 1.95 -18.54
CA GLY A 79 -10.60 3.39 -18.87
C GLY A 79 -11.80 4.19 -18.38
N THR A 80 -12.81 3.59 -17.75
CA THR A 80 -13.98 4.33 -17.23
C THR A 80 -13.91 4.65 -15.74
N SER A 81 -12.87 4.17 -15.04
CA SER A 81 -12.70 4.39 -13.61
C SER A 81 -12.02 5.74 -13.32
N ASP A 82 -12.69 6.57 -12.54
CA ASP A 82 -12.18 7.83 -12.00
C ASP A 82 -11.38 7.66 -10.70
N ALA A 83 -11.39 6.46 -10.10
CA ALA A 83 -10.71 6.15 -8.84
C ALA A 83 -9.20 6.44 -8.86
N THR A 84 -8.58 6.53 -10.05
CA THR A 84 -7.15 6.85 -10.20
C THR A 84 -6.81 8.32 -9.98
N SER A 85 -7.79 9.24 -10.09
CA SER A 85 -7.59 10.69 -9.94
C SER A 85 -8.52 11.32 -8.90
N GLU A 86 -9.59 10.63 -8.49
CA GLU A 86 -10.59 11.14 -7.55
C GLU A 86 -9.96 11.66 -6.25
N PHE A 87 -9.07 10.87 -5.63
CA PHE A 87 -8.43 11.26 -4.37
C PHE A 87 -7.55 12.50 -4.53
N ALA A 88 -6.77 12.58 -5.62
CA ALA A 88 -5.95 13.73 -5.94
C ALA A 88 -6.79 14.99 -6.11
N ALA A 89 -7.86 14.90 -6.91
CA ALA A 89 -8.79 16.00 -7.13
C ALA A 89 -9.47 16.45 -5.83
N ARG A 90 -9.91 15.50 -5.00
CA ARG A 90 -10.55 15.77 -3.71
C ARG A 90 -9.62 16.47 -2.72
N CYS A 91 -8.36 16.07 -2.67
CA CYS A 91 -7.34 16.65 -1.81
C CYS A 91 -6.64 17.89 -2.40
N GLY A 92 -6.87 18.22 -3.68
CA GLY A 92 -6.15 19.29 -4.38
C GLY A 92 -4.66 18.98 -4.54
N LEU A 93 -4.31 17.72 -4.76
CA LEU A 93 -2.94 17.24 -4.97
C LEU A 93 -2.70 16.96 -6.45
N PRO A 94 -1.44 17.06 -6.93
CA PRO A 94 -1.05 16.49 -8.21
C PRO A 94 -1.35 14.98 -8.22
N VAL A 95 -1.82 14.46 -9.35
CA VAL A 95 -2.19 13.03 -9.49
C VAL A 95 -0.96 12.14 -9.28
N GLU A 96 0.21 12.62 -9.67
CA GLU A 96 1.50 11.95 -9.49
C GLU A 96 1.79 11.71 -8.00
N ALA A 97 1.43 12.66 -7.14
CA ALA A 97 1.64 12.56 -5.69
C ALA A 97 0.80 11.46 -5.03
N THR A 98 -0.29 11.03 -5.67
CA THR A 98 -1.20 10.00 -5.14
C THR A 98 -0.99 8.64 -5.79
N ARG A 99 -0.16 8.55 -6.83
CA ARG A 99 0.15 7.31 -7.56
C ARG A 99 1.43 6.62 -7.06
N GLY A 100 2.22 7.32 -6.24
CA GLY A 100 3.49 6.81 -5.71
C GLY A 100 4.60 6.79 -6.76
N GLY A 101 5.56 5.89 -6.59
CA GLY A 101 6.75 5.77 -7.44
C GLY A 101 7.98 6.45 -6.84
N ALA A 102 9.15 6.18 -7.44
CA ALA A 102 10.46 6.61 -6.96
C ALA A 102 10.53 8.10 -6.65
N GLU A 103 10.05 8.96 -7.58
CA GLU A 103 10.10 10.40 -7.39
C GLU A 103 9.43 10.84 -6.08
N THR A 104 8.29 10.24 -5.72
CA THR A 104 7.52 10.59 -4.51
C THR A 104 8.22 10.20 -3.21
N MET A 105 9.25 9.35 -3.26
CA MET A 105 10.05 8.94 -2.11
C MET A 105 11.08 9.99 -1.71
N TYR A 106 11.54 10.81 -2.67
CA TYR A 106 12.63 11.75 -2.45
C TYR A 106 12.14 13.11 -1.93
N PRO A 107 12.91 13.79 -1.06
CA PRO A 107 12.52 15.07 -0.48
C PRO A 107 12.19 16.17 -1.51
N ASP A 108 12.86 16.15 -2.65
CA ASP A 108 12.74 17.15 -3.73
C ASP A 108 11.33 17.17 -4.35
N PHE A 109 10.57 16.09 -4.20
CA PHE A 109 9.19 16.03 -4.70
C PHE A 109 8.24 17.00 -3.97
N ARG A 110 8.62 17.50 -2.79
CA ARG A 110 7.86 18.52 -2.06
C ARG A 110 7.67 19.80 -2.89
N ASP A 111 8.64 20.15 -3.73
CA ASP A 111 8.53 21.31 -4.61
C ASP A 111 7.45 21.13 -5.69
N LYS A 112 7.16 19.88 -6.09
CA LYS A 112 6.08 19.54 -7.03
C LYS A 112 4.70 19.50 -6.36
N ILE A 113 4.63 19.12 -5.08
CA ILE A 113 3.37 19.08 -4.30
C ILE A 113 2.91 20.49 -3.90
N GLY A 114 3.85 21.37 -3.54
CA GLY A 114 3.54 22.67 -2.95
C GLY A 114 2.98 22.55 -1.51
N PHE A 115 2.25 23.58 -1.05
CA PHE A 115 1.66 23.56 0.28
C PHE A 115 0.40 22.68 0.33
N ILE A 116 0.41 21.65 1.19
CA ILE A 116 -0.76 20.78 1.43
C ILE A 116 -1.91 21.65 1.95
N THR A 117 -3.01 21.71 1.20
CA THR A 117 -4.18 22.50 1.59
C THR A 117 -5.06 21.76 2.60
N SER A 118 -5.78 22.51 3.43
CA SER A 118 -6.70 21.98 4.47
C SER A 118 -7.82 21.08 3.94
N LYS A 119 -8.05 21.06 2.62
CA LYS A 119 -9.08 20.21 1.97
C LYS A 119 -8.86 18.71 2.20
N CYS A 120 -7.59 18.26 2.29
CA CYS A 120 -7.31 16.83 2.43
C CYS A 120 -7.66 16.27 3.82
N ILE A 121 -7.61 17.11 4.87
CA ILE A 121 -7.95 16.73 6.25
C ILE A 121 -9.47 16.53 6.41
N ALA A 122 -10.28 17.29 5.68
CA ALA A 122 -11.74 17.15 5.68
C ALA A 122 -12.23 15.90 4.92
N ALA A 123 -11.41 15.35 4.01
CA ALA A 123 -11.74 14.23 3.13
C ALA A 123 -11.51 12.83 3.74
N GLN A 124 -11.04 12.75 4.99
CA GLN A 124 -10.80 11.50 5.74
C GLN A 124 -11.88 11.20 6.79
N ARG A 125 -12.88 12.08 6.94
CA ARG A 125 -14.10 11.83 7.73
C ARG A 125 -15.23 11.39 6.80
#